data_AF-A0A6G7YI52-F1
#
_entry.id   AF-A0A6G7YI52-F1
#
_cell.length_a   1.000
_cell.length_b   1.000
_cell.length_c   1.000
_cell.angle_alpha   90.00
_cell.angle_beta   90.00
_cell.angle_gamma   90.00
#
_symmetry.space_group_name_H-M   'P 1'
#
loop_
_entity.id
_entity.type
_entity.pdbx_description
1 polymer ?
#
loop_
_entity_poly.entity_id
_entity_poly.type
_entity_poly.pdbx_seq_one_letter_code
_entity_poly.pdbx_strand_id
1 'polypeptide(L)'
;MTSTRGSSSARPDVNQAQLAGLALGLAAVALGPFVWWLTRQAATGALGRNSWAGLRTSRTMQSDEAWVTGHRAALEPAAGMARRVGGMGALAVVMAVLGHTPQSMVAGFAALVLLLHGAFASVRAAHRAIDR
;
A
#
# COMPACT_ATOMS: atom_id res chain seq x y z
N MET A 1 -46.94 -34.25 -16.14
CA MET A 1 -46.54 -33.27 -15.10
C MET A 1 -45.06 -32.95 -15.27
N THR A 2 -44.77 -31.94 -16.07
CA THR A 2 -43.43 -31.44 -16.41
C THR A 2 -43.00 -30.45 -15.34
N SER A 3 -42.18 -30.90 -14.38
CA SER A 3 -41.58 -30.00 -13.39
C SER A 3 -40.44 -29.23 -14.03
N THR A 4 -40.64 -27.94 -14.18
CA THR A 4 -39.67 -26.95 -14.66
C THR A 4 -38.47 -26.91 -13.74
N ARG A 5 -37.35 -27.46 -14.18
CA ARG A 5 -36.03 -27.33 -13.55
C ARG A 5 -35.61 -25.86 -13.65
N GLY A 6 -35.98 -25.09 -12.64
CA GLY A 6 -35.58 -23.69 -12.49
C GLY A 6 -34.06 -23.61 -12.49
N SER A 7 -33.49 -23.02 -13.53
CA SER A 7 -32.10 -22.62 -13.63
C SER A 7 -31.83 -21.59 -12.52
N SER A 8 -31.41 -22.08 -11.36
CA SER A 8 -30.79 -21.25 -10.32
C SER A 8 -29.52 -20.68 -10.95
N SER A 9 -29.58 -19.41 -11.34
CA SER A 9 -28.40 -18.61 -11.63
C SER A 9 -27.53 -18.65 -10.38
N ALA A 10 -26.52 -19.54 -10.38
CA ALA A 10 -25.58 -19.68 -9.30
C ALA A 10 -24.87 -18.34 -9.10
N ARG A 11 -25.36 -17.53 -8.16
CA ARG A 11 -24.59 -16.39 -7.68
C ARG A 11 -23.29 -16.98 -7.15
N PRO A 12 -22.11 -16.49 -7.56
CA PRO A 12 -20.87 -16.91 -6.93
C PRO A 12 -21.03 -16.66 -5.43
N ASP A 13 -20.92 -17.72 -4.64
CA ASP A 13 -20.99 -17.69 -3.19
C ASP A 13 -19.72 -17.02 -2.68
N VAL A 14 -19.78 -15.69 -2.57
CA VAL A 14 -18.66 -14.91 -2.05
C VAL A 14 -18.45 -15.29 -0.59
N ASN A 15 -17.38 -16.03 -0.32
CA ASN A 15 -17.03 -16.45 1.03
C ASN A 15 -16.19 -15.38 1.77
N GLN A 16 -16.13 -15.46 3.10
CA GLN A 16 -15.44 -14.48 3.94
C GLN A 16 -13.95 -14.33 3.58
N ALA A 17 -13.31 -15.43 3.19
CA ALA A 17 -11.91 -15.42 2.81
C ALA A 17 -11.68 -14.69 1.47
N GLN A 18 -12.62 -14.78 0.52
CA GLN A 18 -12.59 -14.02 -0.72
C GLN A 18 -12.80 -12.51 -0.46
N LEU A 19 -13.72 -12.15 0.45
CA LEU A 19 -13.89 -10.77 0.89
C LEU A 19 -12.61 -10.22 1.55
N ALA A 20 -11.94 -11.03 2.36
CA ALA A 20 -10.68 -10.64 2.98
C ALA A 20 -9.56 -10.42 1.94
N GLY A 21 -9.46 -11.31 0.94
CA GLY A 21 -8.52 -11.16 -0.18
C GLY A 21 -8.76 -9.88 -0.99
N LEU A 22 -10.02 -9.58 -1.30
CA LEU A 22 -10.42 -8.33 -1.96
C LEU A 22 -10.07 -7.11 -1.10
N ALA A 23 -10.41 -7.14 0.18
CA ALA A 23 -10.14 -6.04 1.09
C ALA A 23 -8.64 -5.76 1.21
N LEU A 24 -7.81 -6.79 1.38
CA LEU A 24 -6.35 -6.66 1.43
C LEU A 24 -5.79 -6.11 0.11
N GLY A 25 -6.25 -6.62 -1.03
CA GLY A 25 -5.79 -6.18 -2.34
C GLY A 25 -6.15 -4.72 -2.62
N LEU A 26 -7.41 -4.34 -2.39
CA LEU A 26 -7.88 -2.97 -2.56
C LEU A 26 -7.16 -1.99 -1.62
N ALA A 27 -6.97 -2.38 -0.36
CA ALA A 27 -6.21 -1.58 0.60
C ALA A 27 -4.77 -1.35 0.10
N ALA A 28 -4.09 -2.38 -0.42
CA ALA A 28 -2.74 -2.23 -0.97
C ALA A 28 -2.69 -1.30 -2.20
N VAL A 29 -3.64 -1.45 -3.13
CA VAL A 29 -3.74 -0.59 -4.33
C VAL A 29 -3.97 0.88 -3.95
N ALA A 30 -4.74 1.16 -2.89
CA ALA A 30 -5.00 2.52 -2.44
C ALA A 30 -3.85 3.08 -1.60
N LEU A 31 -3.41 2.35 -0.58
CA LEU A 31 -2.49 2.86 0.45
C LEU A 31 -1.07 3.05 -0.07
N GLY A 32 -0.56 2.16 -0.95
CA GLY A 32 0.80 2.28 -1.49
C GLY A 32 1.03 3.63 -2.21
N PRO A 33 0.23 3.95 -3.25
CA PRO A 33 0.28 5.24 -3.93
C PRO A 33 -0.03 6.43 -3.02
N PHE A 34 -0.97 6.27 -2.08
CA PHE A 34 -1.31 7.34 -1.14
C PHE A 34 -0.12 7.71 -0.24
N VAL A 35 0.62 6.73 0.29
CA VAL A 35 1.83 6.98 1.09
C VAL A 35 2.90 7.69 0.26
N TRP A 36 3.15 7.24 -0.97
CA TRP A 36 4.09 7.94 -1.86
C TRP A 36 3.66 9.38 -2.14
N TRP A 37 2.37 9.62 -2.38
CA TRP A 37 1.83 10.95 -2.59
C TRP A 37 2.07 11.84 -1.36
N LEU A 38 1.82 11.35 -0.15
CA LEU A 38 2.15 12.08 1.09
C LEU A 38 3.65 12.39 1.20
N THR A 39 4.53 11.44 0.85
CA THR A 39 5.98 11.67 0.80
C THR A 39 6.33 12.78 -0.18
N ARG A 40 5.69 12.83 -1.36
CA ARG A 40 5.86 13.88 -2.37
C ARG A 40 5.39 15.24 -1.90
N GLN A 41 4.24 15.31 -1.23
CA GLN A 41 3.75 16.57 -0.67
C GLN A 41 4.70 17.11 0.42
N ALA A 42 5.28 16.23 1.24
CA ALA A 42 6.29 16.62 2.24
C ALA A 42 7.62 17.05 1.58
N ALA A 43 8.07 16.35 0.55
CA ALA A 43 9.31 16.66 -0.17
C ALA A 43 9.26 17.98 -0.96
N THR A 44 8.07 18.41 -1.35
CA THR A 44 7.83 19.71 -2.01
C THR A 44 7.55 20.85 -1.03
N GLY A 45 7.48 20.55 0.28
CA GLY A 45 7.14 21.53 1.32
C GLY A 45 5.66 21.89 1.37
N ALA A 46 4.82 21.39 0.45
CA ALA A 46 3.38 21.60 0.46
C ALA A 46 2.71 21.00 1.71
N LEU A 47 3.28 19.92 2.23
CA LEU A 47 2.94 19.38 3.53
C LEU A 47 4.00 19.83 4.54
N GLY A 48 3.66 20.86 5.32
CA GLY A 48 4.50 21.35 6.41
C GLY A 48 4.77 20.25 7.45
N ARG A 49 5.82 20.43 8.24
CA ARG A 49 6.19 19.52 9.34
C ARG A 49 5.00 19.35 10.28
N ASN A 50 4.50 18.12 10.41
CA ASN A 50 3.29 17.84 11.18
C ASN A 50 3.34 16.49 11.91
N SER A 51 2.48 16.37 12.92
CA SER A 51 2.33 15.18 13.75
C SER A 51 1.26 14.20 13.26
N TRP A 52 0.76 14.33 12.01
CA TRP A 52 -0.32 13.47 11.47
C TRP A 52 0.02 12.65 10.20
N ALA A 53 0.70 13.20 9.19
CA ALA A 53 1.17 12.50 7.98
C ALA A 53 2.71 12.49 7.81
N GLY A 54 3.26 11.60 6.97
CA GLY A 54 4.70 11.54 6.64
C GLY A 54 5.61 10.67 7.53
N LEU A 55 6.91 10.61 7.18
CA LEU A 55 7.95 9.88 7.92
C LEU A 55 8.36 10.65 9.17
N ARG A 56 7.70 10.39 10.30
CA ARG A 56 8.03 11.03 11.59
C ARG A 56 9.09 10.26 12.32
N THR A 57 10.31 10.69 12.14
CA THR A 57 11.43 10.26 12.96
C THR A 57 11.98 11.48 13.67
N SER A 58 12.63 11.28 14.81
CA SER A 58 13.23 12.40 15.55
C SER A 58 14.13 13.24 14.64
N ARG A 59 14.85 12.62 13.69
CA ARG A 59 15.68 13.30 12.67
C ARG A 59 14.88 14.17 11.71
N THR A 60 13.87 13.63 11.04
CA THR A 60 13.05 14.39 10.06
C THR A 60 12.23 15.51 10.70
N MET A 61 12.04 15.49 12.01
CA MET A 61 11.30 16.50 12.77
C MET A 61 12.19 17.59 13.39
N GLN A 62 13.53 17.52 13.29
CA GLN A 62 14.42 18.49 13.93
C GLN A 62 14.24 19.91 13.40
N SER A 63 14.10 20.05 12.08
CA SER A 63 13.89 21.33 11.41
C SER A 63 13.02 21.13 10.17
N ASP A 64 12.49 22.23 9.63
CA ASP A 64 11.73 22.18 8.37
C ASP A 64 12.64 21.80 7.18
N GLU A 65 13.92 22.15 7.25
CA GLU A 65 14.93 21.70 6.28
C GLU A 65 15.15 20.19 6.37
N ALA A 66 15.32 19.63 7.59
CA ALA A 66 15.46 18.19 7.78
C ALA A 66 14.21 17.43 7.33
N TRP A 67 13.02 18.02 7.51
CA TRP A 67 11.76 17.47 7.01
C TRP A 67 11.78 17.33 5.49
N VAL A 68 12.07 18.41 4.76
CA VAL A 68 12.07 18.43 3.30
C VAL A 68 13.20 17.54 2.75
N THR A 69 14.41 17.64 3.28
CA THR A 69 15.58 16.87 2.84
C THR A 69 15.36 15.37 3.04
N GLY A 70 14.87 14.96 4.22
CA GLY A 70 14.57 13.56 4.49
C GLY A 70 13.47 13.00 3.58
N HIS A 71 12.40 13.78 3.33
CA HIS A 71 11.32 13.34 2.44
C HIS A 71 11.74 13.30 0.97
N ARG A 72 12.57 14.23 0.49
CA ARG A 72 13.14 14.18 -0.87
C ARG A 72 13.95 12.90 -1.08
N ALA A 73 14.80 12.55 -0.12
CA ALA A 73 15.58 11.31 -0.18
C ALA A 73 14.71 10.04 -0.09
N ALA A 74 13.56 10.11 0.58
CA ALA A 74 12.62 9.02 0.68
C ALA A 74 11.74 8.81 -0.57
N LEU A 75 11.71 9.76 -1.53
CA LEU A 75 10.81 9.68 -2.68
C LEU A 75 11.04 8.45 -3.56
N GLU A 76 12.29 8.16 -3.89
CA GLU A 76 12.61 7.03 -4.77
C GLU A 76 12.30 5.68 -4.10
N PRO A 77 12.72 5.41 -2.84
CA PRO A 77 12.26 4.24 -2.10
C PRO A 77 10.74 4.14 -1.98
N ALA A 78 10.06 5.26 -1.70
CA ALA A 78 8.61 5.30 -1.58
C ALA A 78 7.90 5.01 -2.92
N ALA A 79 8.43 5.50 -4.04
CA ALA A 79 7.90 5.21 -5.37
C ALA A 79 8.08 3.73 -5.75
N GLY A 80 9.26 3.16 -5.44
CA GLY A 80 9.52 1.73 -5.62
C GLY A 80 8.63 0.85 -4.74
N MET A 81 8.35 1.28 -3.51
CA MET A 81 7.38 0.65 -2.61
C MET A 81 5.97 0.72 -3.20
N ALA A 82 5.49 1.90 -3.57
CA ALA A 82 4.13 2.10 -4.08
C ALA A 82 3.85 1.23 -5.31
N ARG A 83 4.79 1.13 -6.25
CA ARG A 83 4.67 0.24 -7.42
C ARG A 83 4.55 -1.23 -7.04
N ARG A 84 5.42 -1.72 -6.14
CA ARG A 84 5.42 -3.13 -5.72
C ARG A 84 4.18 -3.49 -4.92
N VAL A 85 3.78 -2.65 -3.98
CA VAL A 85 2.58 -2.82 -3.16
C VAL A 85 1.33 -2.75 -4.02
N GLY A 86 1.23 -1.76 -4.92
CA GLY A 86 0.09 -1.62 -5.84
C GLY A 86 -0.03 -2.80 -6.81
N GLY A 87 1.09 -3.25 -7.40
CA GLY A 87 1.10 -4.42 -8.27
C GLY A 87 0.69 -5.71 -7.56
N MET A 88 1.18 -5.92 -6.34
CA MET A 88 0.80 -7.08 -5.53
C MET A 88 -0.66 -7.00 -5.06
N GLY A 89 -1.14 -5.80 -4.72
CA GLY A 89 -2.55 -5.57 -4.39
C GLY A 89 -3.48 -5.84 -5.57
N ALA A 90 -3.11 -5.39 -6.77
CA ALA A 90 -3.85 -5.68 -7.99
C ALA A 90 -3.89 -7.19 -8.28
N LEU A 91 -2.76 -7.89 -8.10
CA LEU A 91 -2.72 -9.35 -8.20
C LEU A 91 -3.68 -10.01 -7.18
N ALA A 92 -3.68 -9.56 -5.93
CA ALA A 92 -4.59 -10.07 -4.91
C ALA A 92 -6.07 -9.91 -5.32
N VAL A 93 -6.44 -8.73 -5.85
CA VAL A 93 -7.80 -8.47 -6.35
C VAL A 93 -8.15 -9.41 -7.50
N VAL A 94 -7.27 -9.55 -8.51
CA VAL A 94 -7.49 -10.44 -9.66
C VAL A 94 -7.69 -11.88 -9.19
N MET A 95 -6.82 -12.38 -8.31
CA MET A 95 -6.95 -13.73 -7.78
C MET A 95 -8.25 -13.93 -7.00
N ALA A 96 -8.69 -12.94 -6.23
CA ALA A 96 -9.95 -13.03 -5.49
C ALA A 96 -11.17 -13.02 -6.43
N VAL A 97 -11.17 -12.18 -7.48
CA VAL A 97 -12.26 -12.14 -8.47
C VAL A 97 -12.35 -13.45 -9.26
N LEU A 98 -11.23 -14.08 -9.56
CA LEU A 98 -11.16 -15.38 -10.24
C LEU A 98 -11.47 -16.58 -9.32
N GLY A 99 -11.75 -16.36 -8.04
CA GLY A 99 -12.06 -17.43 -7.07
C GLY A 99 -10.82 -18.18 -6.53
N HIS A 100 -9.61 -17.69 -6.80
CA HIS A 100 -8.37 -18.23 -6.26
C HIS A 100 -8.07 -17.67 -4.86
N THR A 101 -8.94 -17.99 -3.90
CA THR A 101 -8.93 -17.39 -2.56
C THR A 101 -7.59 -17.54 -1.82
N PRO A 102 -6.94 -18.72 -1.72
CA PRO A 102 -5.66 -18.83 -1.02
C PRO A 102 -4.57 -17.93 -1.61
N GLN A 103 -4.48 -17.87 -2.93
CA GLN A 103 -3.50 -17.05 -3.65
C GLN A 103 -3.78 -15.55 -3.46
N SER A 104 -5.06 -15.16 -3.42
CA SER A 104 -5.42 -13.77 -3.13
C SER A 104 -4.96 -13.31 -1.75
N MET A 105 -5.06 -14.18 -0.74
CA MET A 105 -4.59 -13.87 0.61
C MET A 105 -3.06 -13.79 0.66
N VAL A 106 -2.35 -14.75 0.05
CA VAL A 106 -0.89 -14.74 -0.02
C VAL A 106 -0.39 -13.46 -0.70
N ALA A 107 -0.99 -13.07 -1.82
CA ALA A 107 -0.67 -11.80 -2.48
C ALA A 107 -0.97 -10.59 -1.57
N GLY A 108 -2.14 -10.55 -0.93
CA GLY A 108 -2.50 -9.48 0.01
C GLY A 108 -1.50 -9.32 1.16
N PHE A 109 -1.08 -10.42 1.79
CA PHE A 109 -0.07 -10.40 2.85
C PHE A 109 1.33 -10.06 2.32
N ALA A 110 1.69 -10.52 1.12
CA ALA A 110 2.95 -10.12 0.48
C ALA A 110 2.98 -8.60 0.23
N ALA A 111 1.86 -7.98 -0.14
CA ALA A 111 1.75 -6.53 -0.28
C ALA A 111 2.01 -5.81 1.06
N LEU A 112 1.51 -6.35 2.17
CA LEU A 112 1.77 -5.81 3.51
C LEU A 112 3.26 -5.90 3.87
N VAL A 113 3.91 -7.04 3.62
CA VAL A 113 5.36 -7.20 3.86
C VAL A 113 6.16 -6.20 3.03
N LEU A 114 5.79 -6.01 1.75
CA LEU A 114 6.43 -5.05 0.86
C LEU A 114 6.23 -3.59 1.33
N LEU A 115 5.06 -3.27 1.86
CA LEU A 115 4.77 -1.96 2.45
C LEU A 115 5.69 -1.69 3.64
N LEU A 116 5.79 -2.63 4.59
CA LEU A 116 6.66 -2.50 5.75
C LEU A 116 8.13 -2.37 5.34
N HIS A 117 8.60 -3.24 4.43
CA HIS A 117 9.97 -3.19 3.94
C HIS A 117 10.29 -1.85 3.25
N GLY A 118 9.38 -1.36 2.41
CA GLY A 118 9.52 -0.07 1.75
C GLY A 118 9.52 1.12 2.72
N ALA A 119 8.74 1.05 3.80
CA ALA A 119 8.76 2.04 4.86
C ALA A 119 10.13 2.09 5.56
N PHE A 120 10.71 0.94 5.90
CA PHE A 120 12.06 0.87 6.47
C PHE A 120 13.13 1.42 5.52
N ALA A 121 13.05 1.09 4.22
CA ALA A 121 13.97 1.61 3.22
C ALA A 121 13.87 3.15 3.10
N SER A 122 12.65 3.69 3.15
CA SER A 122 12.38 5.12 3.10
C SER A 122 12.92 5.86 4.34
N VAL A 123 12.77 5.28 5.54
CA VAL A 123 13.36 5.81 6.78
C VAL A 123 14.88 5.84 6.70
N ARG A 124 15.50 4.73 6.25
CA ARG A 124 16.97 4.66 6.11
C ARG A 124 17.51 5.67 5.10
N ALA A 125 16.79 5.90 4.00
CA ALA A 125 17.16 6.92 3.03
C ALA A 125 17.05 8.33 3.63
N ALA A 126 15.97 8.62 4.35
CA ALA A 126 15.77 9.91 5.01
C ALA A 126 16.87 10.21 6.03
N HIS A 127 17.23 9.25 6.89
CA HIS A 127 18.27 9.44 7.90
C HIS A 127 19.64 9.69 7.27
N ARG A 128 20.03 8.89 6.27
CA ARG A 128 21.30 9.07 5.56
C ARG A 128 21.43 10.43 4.86
N ALA A 129 20.31 11.06 4.50
CA ALA A 129 20.32 12.37 3.86
C ALA A 129 20.39 13.53 4.87
N ILE A 130 19.90 13.33 6.09
CA ILE A 130 19.96 14.33 7.17
C ILE A 130 21.33 14.32 7.87
N ASP A 131 21.95 13.13 7.99
CA ASP A 131 23.26 12.97 8.63
C ASP A 131 24.45 13.34 7.71
N ARG A 132 24.19 13.83 6.48
CA ARG A 132 25.19 14.30 5.50
C ARG A 132 25.27 15.82 5.51
#